data_AF-A0A7C7PM92-F1
#
_entry.id   AF-A0A7C7PM92-F1
#
_cell.length_a   1.000
_cell.length_b   1.000
_cell.length_c   1.000
_cell.angle_alpha   90.00
_cell.angle_beta   90.00
_cell.angle_gamma   90.00
#
_symmetry.space_group_name_H-M   'P 1'
#
loop_
_entity.id
_entity.type
_entity.pdbx_description
1 polymer ?
#
loop_
_entity_poly.entity_id
_entity_poly.type
_entity_poly.pdbx_seq_one_letter_code
_entity_poly.pdbx_strand_id
1 'polypeptide(L)'
;VENYAPLKKELQDAGHKFLSMTDTEIIPHLIEECLKHTKSLEKAVAKAISKLEGGNSIVVISTANKGTIVAARRGNSGGIAIGRGDNEMFVASDLPALIPHTKTIQHLDAGEMAVISPTNALYRDMKGNLLNKPYTEISFNVQGTDKGTFDHFMLKEIYEQPKAISQTFKDRVSFDKEQIDFPDFPLSFEEINSLKKIVLVGMGSSLHAAMVGKTWLEQIARIPAEWDHSSEFRYRESVFQEGTLLISLTQSGETADTLAAMLRAKENLISQIVLSNYPGTQAERIAERLLPIEAGPEIGVAATKTFTCSLSTLYLLSVFLGVKRGKLDQRKISSLIGHLSLLPELMTKYLSTDDHIREIANKYQEYPNFLFLGRGLNYPLAMEGALKLKEVSYIHAEGYAAGEMKHGPISLIDKSMPVVGIMPSDSLRDKMLSSLNESKARGAKVLAIASESDKPVKDIVDDVIWLPDAPNDLNPILAALPLQLLAYHIALLRGCDIDQPRNLAKSVTVE
;
A
#
# COMPACT_ATOMS: atom_id res chain seq x y z
N VAL A 1 -7.69 -13.11 18.21
CA VAL A 1 -8.78 -13.48 19.16
C VAL A 1 -8.69 -12.58 20.39
N GLU A 2 -9.58 -11.60 20.52
CA GLU A 2 -9.46 -10.60 21.61
C GLU A 2 -9.79 -11.19 22.98
N ASN A 3 -10.81 -12.05 23.07
CA ASN A 3 -11.21 -12.73 24.30
C ASN A 3 -10.46 -14.05 24.56
N TYR A 4 -9.18 -14.11 24.17
CA TYR A 4 -8.37 -15.33 24.28
C TYR A 4 -8.22 -15.80 25.75
N ALA A 5 -7.98 -14.87 26.67
CA ALA A 5 -7.70 -15.20 28.07
C ALA A 5 -8.87 -15.94 28.78
N PRO A 6 -10.13 -15.45 28.74
CA PRO A 6 -11.24 -16.18 29.35
C PRO A 6 -11.52 -17.53 28.67
N LEU A 7 -11.42 -17.60 27.33
CA LEU A 7 -11.64 -18.85 26.59
C LEU A 7 -10.58 -19.91 26.91
N LYS A 8 -9.31 -19.51 27.02
CA LYS A 8 -8.23 -20.42 27.40
C LYS A 8 -8.47 -21.04 28.76
N LYS A 9 -8.95 -20.24 29.73
CA LYS A 9 -9.28 -20.73 31.07
C LYS A 9 -10.42 -21.74 31.04
N GLU A 10 -11.54 -21.43 30.37
CA GLU A 10 -12.66 -22.38 30.22
C GLU A 10 -12.21 -23.71 29.60
N LEU A 11 -11.37 -23.66 28.57
CA LEU A 11 -10.86 -24.86 27.89
C LEU A 11 -9.89 -25.65 28.79
N GLN A 12 -9.04 -24.98 29.56
CA GLN A 12 -8.17 -25.64 30.53
C GLN A 12 -8.98 -26.33 31.64
N ASP A 13 -10.03 -25.68 32.13
CA ASP A 13 -10.96 -26.26 33.12
C ASP A 13 -11.72 -27.47 32.53
N ALA A 14 -11.97 -27.47 31.22
CA ALA A 14 -12.52 -28.60 30.47
C ALA A 14 -11.48 -29.69 30.10
N GLY A 15 -10.21 -29.51 30.50
CA GLY A 15 -9.14 -30.51 30.36
C GLY A 15 -8.26 -30.37 29.11
N HIS A 16 -8.41 -29.31 28.31
CA HIS A 16 -7.54 -29.05 27.17
C HIS A 16 -6.13 -28.62 27.61
N LYS A 17 -5.11 -29.07 26.88
CA LYS A 17 -3.70 -28.74 27.13
C LYS A 17 -3.16 -27.89 25.98
N PHE A 18 -2.76 -26.66 26.31
CA PHE A 18 -2.15 -25.72 25.39
C PHE A 18 -0.63 -25.89 25.36
N LEU A 19 -0.05 -25.89 24.17
CA LEU A 19 1.37 -26.06 23.92
C LEU A 19 2.04 -24.76 23.46
N SER A 20 1.27 -23.76 23.04
CA SER A 20 1.76 -22.47 22.57
C SER A 20 1.28 -21.30 23.44
N MET A 21 1.88 -20.14 23.18
CA MET A 21 1.45 -18.86 23.74
C MET A 21 0.56 -18.07 22.79
N THR A 22 0.20 -18.63 21.64
CA THR A 22 -0.61 -17.94 20.63
C THR A 22 -2.08 -17.91 21.04
N ASP A 23 -2.75 -16.81 20.74
CA ASP A 23 -4.20 -16.71 20.82
C ASP A 23 -4.88 -17.64 19.80
N THR A 24 -4.22 -17.89 18.66
CA THR A 24 -4.67 -18.75 17.57
C THR A 24 -4.93 -20.19 18.03
N GLU A 25 -4.12 -20.75 18.94
CA GLU A 25 -4.29 -22.13 19.45
C GLU A 25 -5.63 -22.36 20.18
N ILE A 26 -6.29 -21.29 20.63
CA ILE A 26 -7.63 -21.39 21.22
C ILE A 26 -8.64 -21.90 20.22
N ILE A 27 -8.51 -21.50 18.95
CA ILE A 27 -9.48 -21.84 17.90
C ILE A 27 -9.62 -23.36 17.72
N PRO A 28 -8.54 -24.15 17.48
CA PRO A 28 -8.67 -25.60 17.34
C PRO A 28 -9.21 -26.28 18.60
N HIS A 29 -8.81 -25.86 19.80
CA HIS A 29 -9.35 -26.43 21.05
C HIS A 29 -10.83 -26.11 21.26
N LEU A 30 -11.25 -24.89 20.90
CA LEU A 30 -12.65 -24.48 20.99
C LEU A 30 -13.52 -25.26 19.99
N ILE A 31 -13.00 -25.53 18.79
CA ILE A 31 -13.65 -26.39 17.79
C ILE A 31 -13.74 -27.83 18.29
N GLU A 32 -12.66 -28.37 18.86
CA GLU A 32 -12.61 -29.69 19.49
C GLU A 32 -13.67 -29.84 20.58
N GLU A 33 -13.79 -28.87 21.48
CA GLU A 33 -14.82 -28.84 22.52
C GLU A 33 -16.23 -28.82 21.90
N CYS A 34 -16.45 -28.03 20.85
CA CYS A 34 -17.73 -27.98 20.16
C CYS A 34 -18.08 -29.31 19.46
N LEU A 35 -17.09 -30.05 18.93
CA LEU A 35 -17.27 -31.36 18.29
C LEU A 35 -17.77 -32.43 19.27
N LYS A 36 -17.57 -32.28 20.58
CA LYS A 36 -18.18 -33.19 21.58
C LYS A 36 -19.72 -33.19 21.53
N HIS A 37 -20.32 -32.13 20.97
CA HIS A 37 -21.78 -31.95 20.90
C HIS A 37 -22.36 -32.05 19.49
N THR A 38 -21.52 -32.20 18.44
CA THR A 38 -21.97 -32.32 17.05
C THR A 38 -20.99 -33.13 16.22
N LYS A 39 -21.49 -33.99 15.31
CA LYS A 39 -20.66 -34.75 14.37
C LYS A 39 -20.26 -33.96 13.11
N SER A 40 -20.75 -32.73 12.96
CA SER A 40 -20.47 -31.87 11.80
C SER A 40 -19.39 -30.84 12.14
N LEU A 41 -18.28 -30.88 11.41
CA LEU A 41 -17.18 -29.91 11.51
C LEU A 41 -17.69 -28.48 11.27
N GLU A 42 -18.49 -28.29 10.22
CA GLU A 42 -19.15 -27.01 9.91
C GLU A 42 -19.92 -26.44 11.12
N LYS A 43 -20.76 -27.25 11.76
CA LYS A 43 -21.53 -26.81 12.95
C LYS A 43 -20.63 -26.50 14.14
N ALA A 44 -19.55 -27.25 14.33
CA ALA A 44 -18.59 -27.00 15.40
C ALA A 44 -17.82 -25.69 15.18
N VAL A 45 -17.38 -25.44 13.94
CA VAL A 45 -16.71 -24.19 13.54
C VAL A 45 -17.63 -22.99 13.74
N ALA A 46 -18.88 -23.06 13.26
CA ALA A 46 -19.86 -21.99 13.46
C ALA A 46 -20.08 -21.65 14.95
N LYS A 47 -20.19 -22.69 15.81
CA LYS A 47 -20.35 -22.51 17.26
C LYS A 47 -19.09 -21.98 17.94
N ALA A 48 -17.91 -22.38 17.50
CA ALA A 48 -16.66 -21.87 18.03
C ALA A 48 -16.50 -20.38 17.68
N ILE A 49 -16.74 -20.01 16.42
CA ILE A 49 -16.61 -18.63 15.95
C ILE A 49 -17.60 -17.70 16.63
N SER A 50 -18.83 -18.16 16.93
CA SER A 50 -19.82 -17.33 17.63
C SER A 50 -19.37 -16.90 19.03
N LYS A 51 -18.43 -17.64 19.65
CA LYS A 51 -17.82 -17.31 20.94
C LYS A 51 -16.58 -16.42 20.86
N LEU A 52 -15.96 -16.26 19.69
CA LEU A 52 -14.75 -15.44 19.54
C LEU A 52 -15.10 -13.95 19.54
N GLU A 53 -14.23 -13.11 20.10
CA GLU A 53 -14.26 -11.65 19.96
C GLU A 53 -13.11 -11.15 19.07
N GLY A 54 -13.32 -9.99 18.47
CA GLY A 54 -12.43 -9.38 17.48
C GLY A 54 -12.60 -9.89 16.04
N GLY A 55 -11.73 -9.39 15.17
CA GLY A 55 -11.59 -9.83 13.78
C GLY A 55 -10.92 -11.20 13.69
N ASN A 56 -11.56 -12.16 13.03
CA ASN A 56 -11.00 -13.50 12.82
C ASN A 56 -11.35 -14.03 11.42
N SER A 57 -10.33 -14.40 10.65
CA SER A 57 -10.46 -15.12 9.38
C SER A 57 -9.72 -16.44 9.48
N ILE A 58 -10.46 -17.54 9.45
CA ILE A 58 -9.91 -18.87 9.73
C ILE A 58 -10.22 -19.86 8.62
N VAL A 59 -9.29 -20.79 8.42
CA VAL A 59 -9.44 -21.96 7.55
C VAL A 59 -9.18 -23.20 8.38
N VAL A 60 -10.15 -24.11 8.42
CA VAL A 60 -10.14 -25.28 9.29
C VAL A 60 -10.17 -26.56 8.46
N ILE A 61 -9.28 -27.48 8.80
CA ILE A 61 -9.25 -28.85 8.27
C ILE A 61 -9.31 -29.85 9.41
N SER A 62 -9.83 -31.05 9.13
CA SER A 62 -9.90 -32.14 10.10
C SER A 62 -9.42 -33.43 9.47
N THR A 63 -8.61 -34.19 10.20
CA THR A 63 -8.14 -35.52 9.79
C THR A 63 -9.28 -36.55 9.72
N ALA A 64 -10.37 -36.32 10.47
CA ALA A 64 -11.58 -37.15 10.45
C ALA A 64 -12.50 -36.83 9.26
N ASN A 65 -12.43 -35.61 8.71
CA ASN A 65 -13.28 -35.12 7.61
C ASN A 65 -12.41 -34.79 6.39
N LYS A 66 -11.80 -35.81 5.79
CA LYS A 66 -10.93 -35.65 4.62
C LYS A 66 -11.70 -35.06 3.43
N GLY A 67 -11.03 -34.20 2.67
CA GLY A 67 -11.60 -33.56 1.48
C GLY A 67 -12.62 -32.46 1.79
N THR A 68 -12.61 -31.91 3.01
CA THR A 68 -13.44 -30.75 3.37
C THR A 68 -12.58 -29.69 4.05
N ILE A 69 -12.73 -28.45 3.59
CA ILE A 69 -12.18 -27.26 4.24
C ILE A 69 -13.37 -26.42 4.71
N VAL A 70 -13.31 -25.92 5.94
CA VAL A 70 -14.29 -24.94 6.43
C VAL A 70 -13.57 -23.61 6.59
N ALA A 71 -13.96 -22.62 5.80
CA ALA A 71 -13.44 -21.26 5.89
C ALA A 71 -14.50 -20.36 6.51
N ALA A 72 -14.11 -19.46 7.41
CA ALA A 72 -15.07 -18.64 8.11
C ALA A 72 -14.47 -17.30 8.53
N ARG A 73 -15.31 -16.26 8.48
CA ARG A 73 -14.87 -14.89 8.72
C ARG A 73 -15.80 -14.17 9.68
N ARG A 74 -15.21 -13.49 10.66
CA ARG A 74 -15.92 -12.70 11.68
C ARG A 74 -15.24 -11.35 11.87
N GLY A 75 -16.05 -10.30 11.96
CA GLY A 75 -15.56 -8.94 12.20
C GLY A 75 -14.71 -8.41 11.06
N ASN A 76 -13.98 -7.32 11.35
CA ASN A 76 -13.07 -6.69 10.39
C ASN A 76 -11.69 -7.36 10.46
N SER A 77 -11.61 -8.58 9.94
CA SER A 77 -10.34 -9.29 9.70
C SER A 77 -10.05 -9.41 8.22
N GLY A 78 -8.86 -9.93 7.91
CA GLY A 78 -8.37 -10.22 6.58
C GLY A 78 -9.40 -10.86 5.66
N GLY A 79 -9.25 -10.61 4.37
CA GLY A 79 -10.07 -11.27 3.37
C GLY A 79 -10.00 -12.80 3.48
N ILE A 80 -11.08 -13.45 3.05
CA ILE A 80 -11.05 -14.84 2.61
C ILE A 80 -11.61 -14.84 1.20
N ALA A 81 -10.76 -15.15 0.24
CA ALA A 81 -11.14 -15.36 -1.14
C ALA A 81 -11.11 -16.86 -1.42
N ILE A 82 -12.11 -17.33 -2.17
CA ILE A 82 -12.26 -18.71 -2.60
C ILE A 82 -12.19 -18.72 -4.11
N GLY A 83 -11.20 -19.43 -4.64
CA GLY A 83 -10.97 -19.59 -6.07
C GLY A 83 -11.50 -20.92 -6.57
N ARG A 84 -12.06 -20.95 -7.78
CA ARG A 84 -12.52 -22.17 -8.45
C ARG A 84 -11.67 -22.49 -9.66
N GLY A 85 -10.91 -23.57 -9.62
CA GLY A 85 -10.14 -24.08 -10.76
C GLY A 85 -10.87 -25.20 -11.52
N ASP A 86 -10.11 -25.94 -12.32
CA ASP A 86 -10.60 -27.10 -13.05
C ASP A 86 -10.59 -28.34 -12.14
N ASN A 87 -11.77 -28.72 -11.63
CA ASN A 87 -11.95 -29.81 -10.65
C ASN A 87 -11.18 -29.63 -9.34
N GLU A 88 -10.91 -28.38 -8.97
CA GLU A 88 -10.24 -28.02 -7.73
C GLU A 88 -10.77 -26.68 -7.17
N MET A 89 -10.60 -26.50 -5.86
CA MET A 89 -11.00 -25.29 -5.13
C MET A 89 -9.84 -24.80 -4.29
N PHE A 90 -9.66 -23.48 -4.25
CA PHE A 90 -8.60 -22.79 -3.52
C PHE A 90 -9.19 -21.86 -2.47
N VAL A 91 -8.45 -21.62 -1.40
CA VAL A 91 -8.79 -20.61 -0.39
C VAL A 91 -7.52 -19.86 0.00
N ALA A 92 -7.59 -18.53 0.06
CA ALA A 92 -6.48 -17.69 0.45
C ALA A 92 -6.96 -16.41 1.15
N SER A 93 -6.03 -15.73 1.81
CA SER A 93 -6.28 -14.44 2.46
C SER A 93 -6.38 -13.27 1.47
N ASP A 94 -5.80 -13.42 0.28
CA ASP A 94 -5.78 -12.38 -0.75
C ASP A 94 -5.87 -12.96 -2.17
N LEU A 95 -6.11 -12.07 -3.15
CA LEU A 95 -6.23 -12.45 -4.56
C LEU A 95 -4.91 -12.87 -5.21
N PRO A 96 -3.75 -12.23 -4.94
CA PRO A 96 -2.48 -12.62 -5.55
C PRO A 96 -2.13 -14.10 -5.39
N ALA A 97 -2.48 -14.73 -4.26
CA ALA A 97 -2.27 -16.16 -4.06
C ALA A 97 -3.16 -17.06 -4.93
N LEU A 98 -4.31 -16.57 -5.41
CA LEU A 98 -5.28 -17.33 -6.21
C LEU A 98 -5.13 -17.12 -7.72
N ILE A 99 -4.72 -15.91 -8.12
CA ILE A 99 -4.62 -15.48 -9.53
C ILE A 99 -3.82 -16.45 -10.42
N PRO A 100 -2.70 -17.07 -9.97
CA PRO A 100 -1.97 -18.04 -10.78
C PRO A 100 -2.76 -19.31 -11.11
N HIS A 101 -3.79 -19.63 -10.33
CA HIS A 101 -4.53 -20.88 -10.40
C HIS A 101 -5.93 -20.72 -10.98
N THR A 102 -6.55 -19.55 -10.82
CA THR A 102 -7.91 -19.29 -11.31
C THR A 102 -8.22 -17.81 -11.46
N LYS A 103 -9.16 -17.51 -12.35
CA LYS A 103 -9.77 -16.18 -12.52
C LYS A 103 -11.17 -16.10 -11.90
N THR A 104 -11.71 -17.21 -11.43
CA THR A 104 -13.08 -17.29 -10.94
C THR A 104 -13.05 -17.32 -9.42
N ILE A 105 -13.46 -16.22 -8.80
CA ILE A 105 -13.38 -16.04 -7.36
C ILE A 105 -14.74 -15.73 -6.73
N GLN A 106 -14.82 -15.98 -5.43
CA GLN A 106 -15.90 -15.55 -4.55
C GLN A 106 -15.27 -15.09 -3.24
N HIS A 107 -15.90 -14.15 -2.56
CA HIS A 107 -15.41 -13.66 -1.27
C HIS A 107 -16.35 -14.02 -0.13
N LEU A 108 -15.73 -14.24 1.02
CA LEU A 108 -16.42 -14.36 2.29
C LEU A 108 -16.53 -12.99 2.96
N ASP A 109 -17.75 -12.53 3.21
CA ASP A 109 -18.01 -11.31 3.95
C ASP A 109 -18.00 -11.60 5.47
N ALA A 110 -17.97 -10.54 6.28
CA ALA A 110 -17.98 -10.68 7.73
C ALA A 110 -19.28 -11.34 8.20
N GLY A 111 -19.18 -12.39 9.04
CA GLY A 111 -20.33 -13.15 9.50
C GLY A 111 -20.77 -14.28 8.56
N GLU A 112 -19.90 -14.67 7.62
CA GLU A 112 -20.15 -15.77 6.71
C GLU A 112 -19.15 -16.93 6.91
N MET A 113 -19.54 -18.10 6.40
CA MET A 113 -18.77 -19.33 6.39
C MET A 113 -18.94 -20.04 5.03
N ALA A 114 -17.91 -20.73 4.59
CA ALA A 114 -17.92 -21.58 3.41
C ALA A 114 -17.46 -23.00 3.77
N VAL A 115 -18.21 -24.00 3.29
CA VAL A 115 -17.79 -25.41 3.32
C VAL A 115 -17.34 -25.77 1.91
N ILE A 116 -16.06 -26.06 1.78
CA ILE A 116 -15.37 -26.22 0.51
C ILE A 116 -15.02 -27.70 0.34
N SER A 117 -15.49 -28.29 -0.75
CA SER A 117 -15.12 -29.63 -1.23
C SER A 117 -14.17 -29.49 -2.44
N PRO A 118 -13.63 -30.60 -2.99
CA PRO A 118 -12.79 -30.53 -4.18
C PRO A 118 -13.49 -29.95 -5.41
N THR A 119 -14.83 -29.96 -5.45
CA THR A 119 -15.62 -29.60 -6.64
C THR A 119 -16.57 -28.42 -6.43
N ASN A 120 -16.83 -28.00 -5.19
CA ASN A 120 -17.80 -26.95 -4.90
C ASN A 120 -17.53 -26.22 -3.57
N ALA A 121 -18.07 -25.02 -3.43
CA ALA A 121 -18.17 -24.30 -2.15
C ALA A 121 -19.64 -23.98 -1.83
N LEU A 122 -20.05 -24.30 -0.60
CA LEU A 122 -21.37 -23.93 -0.06
C LEU A 122 -21.20 -22.81 0.96
N TYR A 123 -21.90 -21.70 0.73
CA TYR A 123 -21.81 -20.50 1.56
C TYR A 123 -22.99 -20.41 2.51
N ARG A 124 -22.73 -19.95 3.74
CA ARG A 124 -23.75 -19.76 4.78
C ARG A 124 -23.47 -18.56 5.66
N ASP A 125 -24.53 -18.01 6.24
CA ASP A 125 -24.40 -17.08 7.36
C ASP A 125 -24.11 -17.83 8.69
N MET A 126 -23.78 -17.11 9.75
CA MET A 126 -23.57 -17.70 11.09
C MET A 126 -24.83 -18.37 11.70
N LYS A 127 -26.01 -18.16 11.12
CA LYS A 127 -27.27 -18.83 11.53
C LYS A 127 -27.49 -20.14 10.78
N GLY A 128 -26.67 -20.44 9.76
CA GLY A 128 -26.73 -21.65 8.95
C GLY A 128 -27.60 -21.53 7.69
N ASN A 129 -28.10 -20.34 7.36
CA ASN A 129 -28.87 -20.12 6.14
C ASN A 129 -27.94 -20.16 4.93
N LEU A 130 -28.38 -20.78 3.83
CA LEU A 130 -27.61 -20.80 2.59
C LEU A 130 -27.54 -19.40 1.97
N LEU A 131 -26.35 -19.03 1.52
CA LEU A 131 -26.09 -17.78 0.82
C LEU A 131 -25.81 -18.07 -0.66
N ASN A 132 -26.38 -17.24 -1.52
CA ASN A 132 -26.01 -17.23 -2.94
C ASN A 132 -24.85 -16.27 -3.13
N LYS A 133 -23.70 -16.79 -3.58
CA LYS A 133 -22.52 -15.99 -3.93
C LYS A 133 -22.32 -16.09 -5.44
N PRO A 134 -22.56 -15.02 -6.22
CA PRO A 134 -22.23 -15.05 -7.63
C PRO A 134 -20.71 -15.18 -7.80
N TYR A 135 -20.29 -15.86 -8.87
CA TYR A 135 -18.89 -15.87 -9.25
C TYR A 135 -18.49 -14.48 -9.78
N THR A 136 -17.33 -14.02 -9.36
CA THR A 136 -16.68 -12.85 -9.93
C THR A 136 -15.52 -13.34 -10.79
N GLU A 137 -15.55 -13.04 -12.08
CA GLU A 137 -14.45 -13.30 -12.99
C GLU A 137 -13.49 -12.11 -12.95
N ILE A 138 -12.25 -12.36 -12.54
CA ILE A 138 -11.21 -11.33 -12.51
C ILE A 138 -10.62 -11.20 -13.92
N SER A 139 -10.80 -10.03 -14.52
CA SER A 139 -10.16 -9.64 -15.78
C SER A 139 -8.70 -9.23 -15.57
N PHE A 140 -7.90 -10.10 -14.93
CA PHE A 140 -6.47 -9.83 -14.72
C PHE A 140 -5.62 -10.59 -15.74
N ASN A 141 -4.81 -9.88 -16.52
CA ASN A 141 -3.81 -10.50 -17.39
C ASN A 141 -2.60 -10.89 -16.53
N VAL A 142 -2.51 -12.18 -16.19
CA VAL A 142 -1.40 -12.77 -15.44
C VAL A 142 -0.20 -12.92 -16.36
N GLN A 143 0.50 -11.83 -16.63
CA GLN A 143 1.86 -11.87 -17.19
C GLN A 143 2.83 -11.38 -16.12
N GLY A 144 3.92 -12.13 -15.91
CA GLY A 144 5.06 -11.68 -15.09
C GLY A 144 4.97 -11.97 -13.58
N THR A 145 4.36 -13.07 -13.16
CA THR A 145 4.42 -13.57 -11.76
C THR A 145 5.73 -14.30 -11.43
N ASP A 146 6.59 -14.54 -12.42
CA ASP A 146 7.94 -15.09 -12.24
C ASP A 146 8.99 -13.98 -12.14
N LYS A 147 10.13 -14.26 -11.51
CA LYS A 147 11.26 -13.33 -11.36
C LYS A 147 11.99 -13.06 -12.68
N GLY A 148 11.87 -13.95 -13.67
CA GLY A 148 12.58 -13.82 -14.94
C GLY A 148 14.09 -13.79 -14.72
N THR A 149 14.76 -12.73 -15.18
CA THR A 149 16.21 -12.56 -15.08
C THR A 149 16.68 -11.85 -13.81
N PHE A 150 15.76 -11.50 -12.89
CA PHE A 150 16.09 -10.78 -11.66
C PHE A 150 16.23 -11.73 -10.46
N ASP A 151 17.10 -11.40 -9.52
CA ASP A 151 17.32 -12.21 -8.31
C ASP A 151 16.15 -12.11 -7.31
N HIS A 152 15.48 -10.96 -7.29
CA HIS A 152 14.41 -10.62 -6.34
C HIS A 152 13.19 -10.04 -7.05
N PHE A 153 11.99 -10.31 -6.52
CA PHE A 153 10.76 -9.68 -6.99
C PHE A 153 10.81 -8.17 -6.80
N MET A 154 11.33 -7.69 -5.66
CA MET A 154 11.47 -6.25 -5.42
C MET A 154 12.31 -5.56 -6.51
N LEU A 155 13.44 -6.15 -6.91
CA LEU A 155 14.28 -5.59 -7.97
C LEU A 155 13.55 -5.59 -9.32
N LYS A 156 12.95 -6.72 -9.69
CA LYS A 156 12.12 -6.81 -10.90
C LYS A 156 11.05 -5.72 -10.93
N GLU A 157 10.31 -5.57 -9.84
CA GLU A 157 9.21 -4.62 -9.72
C GLU A 157 9.70 -3.17 -9.77
N ILE A 158 10.89 -2.87 -9.24
CA ILE A 158 11.54 -1.57 -9.41
C ILE A 158 11.80 -1.28 -10.89
N TYR A 159 12.35 -2.26 -11.62
CA TYR A 159 12.67 -2.14 -13.05
C TYR A 159 11.43 -2.14 -13.95
N GLU A 160 10.30 -2.67 -13.49
CA GLU A 160 9.03 -2.67 -14.21
C GLU A 160 8.29 -1.32 -14.19
N GLN A 161 8.68 -0.39 -13.30
CA GLN A 161 7.98 0.87 -13.09
C GLN A 161 7.75 1.72 -14.34
N PRO A 162 8.71 1.89 -15.27
CA PRO A 162 8.46 2.64 -16.50
C PRO A 162 7.29 2.07 -17.31
N LYS A 163 7.23 0.73 -17.41
CA LYS A 163 6.14 0.02 -18.10
C LYS A 163 4.83 0.09 -17.32
N ALA A 164 4.88 -0.08 -15.99
CA ALA A 164 3.71 -0.01 -15.13
C ALA A 164 3.05 1.38 -15.18
N ILE A 165 3.84 2.46 -15.17
CA ILE A 165 3.32 3.83 -15.34
C ILE A 165 2.70 4.03 -16.72
N SER A 166 3.35 3.52 -17.77
CA SER A 166 2.79 3.58 -19.13
C SER A 166 1.43 2.89 -19.22
N GLN A 167 1.26 1.77 -18.49
CA GLN A 167 -0.02 1.08 -18.35
C GLN A 167 -1.04 1.89 -17.53
N THR A 168 -0.62 2.56 -16.45
CA THR A 168 -1.48 3.50 -15.71
C THR A 168 -1.97 4.67 -16.58
N PHE A 169 -1.18 5.12 -17.55
CA PHE A 169 -1.58 6.20 -18.48
C PHE A 169 -2.50 5.72 -19.59
N LYS A 170 -2.42 4.43 -19.93
CA LYS A 170 -3.21 3.83 -20.99
C LYS A 170 -4.70 4.09 -20.76
N ASP A 171 -5.39 4.51 -21.80
CA ASP A 171 -6.82 4.84 -21.81
C ASP A 171 -7.22 6.01 -20.89
N ARG A 172 -6.26 6.65 -20.19
CA ARG A 172 -6.48 7.81 -19.30
C ARG A 172 -5.86 9.10 -19.81
N VAL A 173 -4.78 9.00 -20.57
CA VAL A 173 -4.04 10.15 -21.10
C VAL A 173 -4.02 10.11 -22.61
N SER A 174 -4.53 11.17 -23.23
CA SER A 174 -4.40 11.43 -24.66
C SER A 174 -3.44 12.60 -24.82
N PHE A 175 -2.21 12.30 -25.20
CA PHE A 175 -1.16 13.30 -25.40
C PHE A 175 -1.42 14.17 -26.64
N ASP A 176 -2.04 13.59 -27.68
CA ASP A 176 -2.42 14.26 -28.92
C ASP A 176 -3.56 15.27 -28.72
N LYS A 177 -4.56 14.92 -27.89
CA LYS A 177 -5.67 15.82 -27.56
C LYS A 177 -5.42 16.67 -26.32
N GLU A 178 -4.28 16.45 -25.65
CA GLU A 178 -3.94 17.07 -24.36
C GLU A 178 -5.09 16.92 -23.35
N GLN A 179 -5.58 15.68 -23.21
CA GLN A 179 -6.72 15.37 -22.36
C GLN A 179 -6.36 14.27 -21.36
N ILE A 180 -6.84 14.43 -20.13
CA ILE A 180 -6.95 13.36 -19.15
C ILE A 180 -8.42 13.01 -18.99
N ASP A 181 -8.73 11.73 -19.09
CA ASP A 181 -10.05 11.20 -18.80
C ASP A 181 -9.93 9.95 -17.93
N PHE A 182 -10.98 9.63 -17.21
CA PHE A 182 -11.10 8.37 -16.52
C PHE A 182 -12.35 7.70 -17.07
N PRO A 183 -12.19 6.74 -18.01
CA PRO A 183 -13.32 5.93 -18.45
C PRO A 183 -14.01 5.34 -17.22
N ASP A 184 -15.33 5.51 -17.14
CA ASP A 184 -16.16 5.07 -16.01
C ASP A 184 -15.76 5.68 -14.65
N PHE A 185 -15.30 6.94 -14.64
CA PHE A 185 -15.01 7.65 -13.39
C PHE A 185 -16.20 7.57 -12.43
N PRO A 186 -15.98 7.16 -11.16
CA PRO A 186 -17.08 6.75 -10.28
C PRO A 186 -17.94 7.90 -9.73
N LEU A 187 -17.67 9.15 -10.12
CA LEU A 187 -18.46 10.33 -9.71
C LEU A 187 -19.05 11.04 -10.93
N SER A 188 -20.29 11.46 -10.78
CA SER A 188 -20.96 12.35 -11.74
C SER A 188 -20.34 13.75 -11.76
N PHE A 189 -20.61 14.50 -12.83
CA PHE A 189 -20.19 15.90 -12.93
C PHE A 189 -20.76 16.78 -11.80
N GLU A 190 -21.99 16.51 -11.36
CA GLU A 190 -22.62 17.23 -10.24
C GLU A 190 -21.93 16.93 -8.91
N GLU A 191 -21.60 15.66 -8.66
CA GLU A 191 -20.81 15.26 -7.48
C GLU A 191 -19.44 15.93 -7.47
N ILE A 192 -18.73 15.95 -8.61
CA ILE A 192 -17.41 16.59 -8.71
C ILE A 192 -17.48 18.10 -8.37
N ASN A 193 -18.52 18.79 -8.85
CA ASN A 193 -18.67 20.22 -8.60
C ASN A 193 -19.15 20.55 -7.18
N SER A 194 -19.82 19.61 -6.51
CA SER A 194 -20.26 19.77 -5.12
C SER A 194 -19.16 19.47 -4.09
N LEU A 195 -18.01 18.90 -4.52
CA LEU A 195 -16.87 18.63 -3.64
C LEU A 195 -16.37 19.90 -2.95
N LYS A 196 -16.40 19.88 -1.61
CA LYS A 196 -15.88 20.94 -0.74
C LYS A 196 -14.55 20.55 -0.10
N LYS A 197 -14.32 19.25 0.13
CA LYS A 197 -13.12 18.73 0.79
C LYS A 197 -12.84 17.30 0.33
N ILE A 198 -11.57 16.95 0.25
CA ILE A 198 -11.11 15.58 0.03
C ILE A 198 -10.29 15.12 1.25
N VAL A 199 -10.57 13.92 1.76
CA VAL A 199 -9.76 13.29 2.80
C VAL A 199 -9.14 12.03 2.19
N LEU A 200 -7.81 11.90 2.25
CA LEU A 200 -7.10 10.73 1.79
C LEU A 200 -6.67 9.88 2.97
N VAL A 201 -6.92 8.58 2.94
CA VAL A 201 -6.50 7.65 3.99
C VAL A 201 -5.75 6.47 3.41
N GLY A 202 -4.80 5.95 4.19
CA GLY A 202 -4.02 4.77 3.83
C GLY A 202 -3.09 4.37 4.97
N MET A 203 -2.31 3.32 4.73
CA MET A 203 -1.30 2.80 5.65
C MET A 203 0.06 2.65 4.94
N GLY A 204 1.16 2.86 5.67
CA GLY A 204 2.52 2.70 5.14
C GLY A 204 2.77 3.51 3.85
N SER A 205 3.32 2.86 2.82
CA SER A 205 3.58 3.50 1.52
C SER A 205 2.32 4.10 0.87
N SER A 206 1.14 3.51 1.07
CA SER A 206 -0.12 4.10 0.56
C SER A 206 -0.45 5.43 1.24
N LEU A 207 -0.13 5.58 2.53
CA LEU A 207 -0.26 6.87 3.22
C LEU A 207 0.73 7.90 2.68
N HIS A 208 1.99 7.51 2.44
CA HIS A 208 2.97 8.43 1.86
C HIS A 208 2.53 8.92 0.47
N ALA A 209 1.90 8.06 -0.34
CA ALA A 209 1.30 8.46 -1.61
C ALA A 209 0.13 9.45 -1.39
N ALA A 210 -0.74 9.19 -0.40
CA ALA A 210 -1.83 10.09 -0.03
C ALA A 210 -1.33 11.49 0.38
N MET A 211 -0.20 11.58 1.09
CA MET A 211 0.42 12.86 1.48
C MET A 211 0.88 13.69 0.26
N VAL A 212 1.44 13.04 -0.77
CA VAL A 212 1.77 13.71 -2.03
C VAL A 212 0.51 14.11 -2.79
N GLY A 213 -0.45 13.18 -2.91
CA GLY A 213 -1.75 13.40 -3.56
C GLY A 213 -2.52 14.58 -2.98
N LYS A 214 -2.53 14.73 -1.65
CA LYS A 214 -3.09 15.89 -0.95
C LYS A 214 -2.55 17.21 -1.51
N THR A 215 -1.23 17.28 -1.69
CA THR A 215 -0.57 18.50 -2.18
C THR A 215 -0.95 18.79 -3.64
N TRP A 216 -1.04 17.76 -4.50
CA TRP A 216 -1.50 17.93 -5.88
C TRP A 216 -2.96 18.35 -5.98
N LEU A 217 -3.86 17.79 -5.16
CA LEU A 217 -5.27 18.18 -5.13
C LEU A 217 -5.44 19.66 -4.76
N GLU A 218 -4.66 20.16 -3.80
CA GLU A 218 -4.68 21.59 -3.45
C GLU A 218 -4.07 22.49 -4.53
N GLN A 219 -2.91 22.10 -5.07
CA GLN A 219 -2.17 22.94 -6.01
C GLN A 219 -2.78 22.95 -7.41
N ILE A 220 -3.29 21.82 -7.86
CA ILE A 220 -3.80 21.60 -9.22
C ILE A 220 -5.33 21.71 -9.23
N ALA A 221 -6.02 20.88 -8.44
CA ALA A 221 -7.49 20.83 -8.48
C ALA A 221 -8.15 22.00 -7.73
N ARG A 222 -7.39 22.73 -6.88
CA ARG A 222 -7.91 23.79 -6.00
C ARG A 222 -9.06 23.29 -5.12
N ILE A 223 -8.87 22.11 -4.52
CA ILE A 223 -9.79 21.51 -3.54
C ILE A 223 -9.05 21.39 -2.22
N PRO A 224 -9.61 21.87 -1.08
CA PRO A 224 -9.06 21.59 0.23
C PRO A 224 -8.90 20.08 0.43
N ALA A 225 -7.70 19.64 0.81
CA ALA A 225 -7.41 18.24 0.99
C ALA A 225 -6.68 17.98 2.31
N GLU A 226 -6.94 16.83 2.92
CA GLU A 226 -6.27 16.37 4.13
C GLU A 226 -5.89 14.90 3.96
N TRP A 227 -4.93 14.43 4.77
CA TRP A 227 -4.60 13.02 4.85
C TRP A 227 -4.63 12.57 6.31
N ASP A 228 -4.93 11.29 6.54
CA ASP A 228 -4.90 10.70 7.88
C ASP A 228 -4.47 9.24 7.85
N HIS A 229 -3.91 8.76 8.95
CA HIS A 229 -3.64 7.34 9.16
C HIS A 229 -4.98 6.60 9.27
N SER A 230 -5.19 5.52 8.51
CA SER A 230 -6.46 4.77 8.59
C SER A 230 -6.74 4.25 10.01
N SER A 231 -5.68 3.83 10.73
CA SER A 231 -5.77 3.34 12.11
C SER A 231 -6.25 4.41 13.09
N GLU A 232 -5.85 5.68 12.92
CA GLU A 232 -6.30 6.77 13.78
C GLU A 232 -7.69 7.27 13.37
N PHE A 233 -7.94 7.33 12.06
CA PHE A 233 -9.20 7.82 11.51
C PHE A 233 -10.40 7.00 11.97
N ARG A 234 -10.28 5.66 12.03
CA ARG A 234 -11.37 4.77 12.45
C ARG A 234 -11.81 4.98 13.91
N TYR A 235 -10.91 5.43 14.78
CA TYR A 235 -11.17 5.60 16.21
C TYR A 235 -11.59 7.02 16.59
N ARG A 236 -11.38 8.00 15.71
CA ARG A 236 -11.77 9.38 15.95
C ARG A 236 -13.27 9.59 15.72
N GLU A 237 -13.90 10.36 16.60
CA GLU A 237 -15.21 10.97 16.32
C GLU A 237 -15.04 12.12 15.34
N SER A 238 -14.88 11.79 14.07
CA SER A 238 -14.68 12.77 13.01
C SER A 238 -15.98 13.50 12.66
N VAL A 239 -15.92 14.83 12.59
CA VAL A 239 -17.02 15.65 12.08
C VAL A 239 -16.89 15.74 10.56
N PHE A 240 -17.84 15.15 9.85
CA PHE A 240 -17.85 15.19 8.40
C PHE A 240 -18.70 16.34 7.88
N GLN A 241 -18.12 17.14 6.99
CA GLN A 241 -18.83 18.19 6.27
C GLN A 241 -19.50 17.60 5.02
N GLU A 242 -20.74 18.01 4.73
CA GLU A 242 -21.40 17.69 3.46
C GLU A 242 -20.55 18.15 2.26
N GLY A 243 -20.38 17.28 1.26
CA GLY A 243 -19.47 17.49 0.13
C GLY A 243 -18.03 17.05 0.42
N THR A 244 -17.80 16.29 1.48
CA THR A 244 -16.53 15.58 1.72
C THR A 244 -16.48 14.30 0.89
N LEU A 245 -15.38 14.10 0.16
CA LEU A 245 -15.05 12.84 -0.50
C LEU A 245 -13.90 12.15 0.26
N LEU A 246 -14.10 10.89 0.63
CA LEU A 246 -13.02 10.04 1.13
C LEU A 246 -12.35 9.30 -0.04
N ILE A 247 -11.02 9.37 -0.12
CA ILE A 247 -10.21 8.59 -1.05
C ILE A 247 -9.36 7.63 -0.24
N SER A 248 -9.65 6.34 -0.33
CA SER A 248 -8.87 5.30 0.38
C SER A 248 -7.83 4.69 -0.54
N LEU A 249 -6.58 4.61 -0.10
CA LEU A 249 -5.48 4.04 -0.88
C LEU A 249 -5.06 2.71 -0.25
N THR A 250 -5.14 1.64 -1.02
CA THR A 250 -4.70 0.31 -0.58
C THR A 250 -4.26 -0.52 -1.77
N GLN A 251 -3.04 -1.03 -1.74
CA GLN A 251 -2.53 -1.87 -2.82
C GLN A 251 -3.33 -3.18 -2.94
N SER A 252 -3.54 -3.86 -1.81
CA SER A 252 -4.20 -5.17 -1.76
C SER A 252 -5.72 -5.08 -1.83
N GLY A 253 -6.32 -3.96 -1.39
CA GLY A 253 -7.76 -3.85 -1.18
C GLY A 253 -8.27 -4.58 0.07
N GLU A 254 -7.36 -5.08 0.90
CA GLU A 254 -7.65 -5.98 2.04
C GLU A 254 -7.07 -5.49 3.37
N THR A 255 -6.46 -4.29 3.41
CA THR A 255 -5.82 -3.73 4.61
C THR A 255 -6.84 -3.43 5.71
N ALA A 256 -6.74 -4.10 6.86
CA ALA A 256 -7.79 -4.11 7.89
C ALA A 256 -8.18 -2.71 8.39
N ASP A 257 -7.19 -1.88 8.77
CA ASP A 257 -7.46 -0.52 9.26
C ASP A 257 -8.07 0.38 8.18
N THR A 258 -7.65 0.24 6.93
CA THR A 258 -8.22 1.00 5.81
C THR A 258 -9.67 0.58 5.57
N LEU A 259 -9.98 -0.73 5.58
CA LEU A 259 -11.35 -1.21 5.47
C LEU A 259 -12.23 -0.71 6.63
N ALA A 260 -11.71 -0.70 7.86
CA ALA A 260 -12.42 -0.17 9.02
C ALA A 260 -12.70 1.33 8.91
N ALA A 261 -11.73 2.13 8.44
CA ALA A 261 -11.91 3.55 8.16
C ALA A 261 -12.98 3.79 7.08
N MET A 262 -13.01 2.97 6.03
CA MET A 262 -14.03 3.04 4.96
C MET A 262 -15.43 2.67 5.46
N LEU A 263 -15.55 1.63 6.30
CA LEU A 263 -16.82 1.27 6.91
C LEU A 263 -17.35 2.40 7.79
N ARG A 264 -16.48 3.04 8.59
CA ARG A 264 -16.84 4.20 9.39
C ARG A 264 -17.35 5.35 8.53
N ALA A 265 -16.71 5.61 7.39
CA ALA A 265 -17.17 6.63 6.45
C ALA A 265 -18.52 6.27 5.82
N LYS A 266 -18.74 5.00 5.47
CA LYS A 266 -20.01 4.48 4.95
C LYS A 266 -21.16 4.64 5.97
N GLU A 267 -20.91 4.34 7.24
CA GLU A 267 -21.87 4.55 8.35
C GLU A 267 -22.28 6.01 8.50
N ASN A 268 -21.39 6.94 8.18
CA ASN A 268 -21.63 8.38 8.22
C ASN A 268 -22.09 8.95 6.86
N LEU A 269 -22.45 8.08 5.90
CA LEU A 269 -22.96 8.45 4.57
C LEU A 269 -22.00 9.34 3.77
N ILE A 270 -20.70 9.16 3.95
CA ILE A 270 -19.67 9.91 3.23
C ILE A 270 -19.44 9.29 1.86
N SER A 271 -19.43 10.13 0.84
CA SER A 271 -19.06 9.72 -0.52
C SER A 271 -17.61 9.26 -0.52
N GLN A 272 -17.33 8.12 -1.16
CA GLN A 272 -16.00 7.52 -1.13
C GLN A 272 -15.62 6.92 -2.48
N ILE A 273 -14.32 6.91 -2.76
CA ILE A 273 -13.70 6.14 -3.83
C ILE A 273 -12.51 5.38 -3.24
N VAL A 274 -12.18 4.23 -3.82
CA VAL A 274 -10.96 3.49 -3.46
C VAL A 274 -9.98 3.48 -4.63
N LEU A 275 -8.72 3.81 -4.36
CA LEU A 275 -7.60 3.46 -5.22
C LEU A 275 -7.04 2.10 -4.78
N SER A 276 -7.28 1.09 -5.62
CA SER A 276 -6.79 -0.28 -5.42
C SER A 276 -6.11 -0.82 -6.67
N ASN A 277 -5.13 -1.70 -6.49
CA ASN A 277 -4.43 -2.34 -7.60
C ASN A 277 -5.18 -3.56 -8.14
N TYR A 278 -5.97 -4.23 -7.29
CA TYR A 278 -6.76 -5.39 -7.68
C TYR A 278 -8.25 -5.05 -7.71
N PRO A 279 -8.97 -5.46 -8.77
CA PRO A 279 -10.42 -5.40 -8.82
C PRO A 279 -11.05 -6.54 -7.99
N GLY A 280 -12.34 -6.41 -7.68
CA GLY A 280 -13.12 -7.36 -6.88
C GLY A 280 -12.83 -7.34 -5.38
N THR A 281 -11.91 -6.48 -4.93
CA THR A 281 -11.45 -6.43 -3.53
C THR A 281 -12.53 -6.01 -2.55
N GLN A 282 -12.31 -6.26 -1.27
CA GLN A 282 -13.22 -5.77 -0.22
C GLN A 282 -13.38 -4.26 -0.23
N ALA A 283 -12.28 -3.53 -0.41
CA ALA A 283 -12.33 -2.08 -0.43
C ALA A 283 -13.22 -1.57 -1.58
N GLU A 284 -13.16 -2.20 -2.76
CA GLU A 284 -14.07 -1.88 -3.87
C GLU A 284 -15.53 -2.14 -3.50
N ARG A 285 -15.84 -3.27 -2.85
CA ARG A 285 -17.21 -3.58 -2.42
C ARG A 285 -17.75 -2.61 -1.37
N ILE A 286 -16.90 -2.11 -0.47
CA ILE A 286 -17.30 -1.11 0.52
C ILE A 286 -17.58 0.24 -0.15
N ALA A 287 -16.66 0.69 -1.02
CA ALA A 287 -16.75 1.97 -1.69
C ALA A 287 -17.81 2.01 -2.81
N GLU A 288 -18.11 0.85 -3.41
CA GLU A 288 -18.93 0.71 -4.63
C GLU A 288 -18.37 1.51 -5.83
N ARG A 289 -17.11 1.97 -5.71
CA ARG A 289 -16.47 2.96 -6.56
C ARG A 289 -14.95 2.74 -6.58
N LEU A 290 -14.45 2.04 -7.60
CA LEU A 290 -13.02 1.77 -7.79
C LEU A 290 -12.39 2.78 -8.76
N LEU A 291 -11.19 3.25 -8.42
CA LEU A 291 -10.25 3.88 -9.33
C LEU A 291 -8.98 3.01 -9.40
N PRO A 292 -8.77 2.23 -10.47
CA PRO A 292 -7.70 1.23 -10.47
C PRO A 292 -6.30 1.87 -10.56
N ILE A 293 -5.31 1.29 -9.87
CA ILE A 293 -3.91 1.75 -9.92
C ILE A 293 -3.19 1.27 -11.19
N GLU A 294 -3.56 0.08 -11.70
CA GLU A 294 -3.03 -0.52 -12.94
C GLU A 294 -1.51 -0.82 -12.91
N ALA A 295 -0.94 -1.16 -11.75
CA ALA A 295 0.50 -1.46 -11.64
C ALA A 295 0.88 -2.90 -12.07
N GLY A 296 -0.12 -3.77 -12.31
CA GLY A 296 0.10 -5.21 -12.44
C GLY A 296 0.35 -5.89 -11.08
N PRO A 297 0.62 -7.21 -11.04
CA PRO A 297 0.82 -7.93 -9.77
C PRO A 297 2.10 -7.46 -9.10
N GLU A 298 2.07 -7.22 -7.79
CA GLU A 298 3.25 -6.90 -6.99
C GLU A 298 3.37 -7.94 -5.87
N ILE A 299 4.45 -8.71 -5.91
CA ILE A 299 4.74 -9.89 -5.09
C ILE A 299 5.68 -9.53 -3.94
N GLY A 300 6.71 -8.71 -4.18
CA GLY A 300 7.64 -8.30 -3.13
C GLY A 300 6.91 -7.60 -1.99
N VAL A 301 7.25 -7.89 -0.72
CA VAL A 301 6.53 -7.32 0.44
C VAL A 301 6.58 -5.79 0.43
N ALA A 302 7.77 -5.21 0.21
CA ALA A 302 7.94 -3.77 0.12
C ALA A 302 7.29 -3.22 -1.17
N ALA A 303 6.34 -2.30 -1.02
CA ALA A 303 5.71 -1.62 -2.17
C ALA A 303 6.73 -0.83 -2.99
N THR A 304 6.67 -0.95 -4.33
CA THR A 304 7.56 -0.25 -5.27
C THR A 304 6.76 0.36 -6.41
N LYS A 305 6.39 -0.44 -7.42
CA LYS A 305 5.61 0.02 -8.58
C LYS A 305 4.18 0.43 -8.21
N THR A 306 3.59 -0.20 -7.21
CA THR A 306 2.26 0.20 -6.75
C THR A 306 2.29 1.59 -6.10
N PHE A 307 3.40 1.96 -5.46
CA PHE A 307 3.60 3.31 -4.93
C PHE A 307 3.69 4.35 -6.07
N THR A 308 4.55 4.15 -7.06
CA THR A 308 4.69 5.12 -8.17
C THR A 308 3.48 5.17 -9.10
N CYS A 309 2.80 4.05 -9.35
CA CYS A 309 1.51 4.05 -10.06
C CYS A 309 0.39 4.71 -9.25
N SER A 310 0.39 4.61 -7.91
CA SER A 310 -0.54 5.36 -7.05
C SER A 310 -0.31 6.86 -7.16
N LEU A 311 0.95 7.30 -7.11
CA LEU A 311 1.32 8.70 -7.32
C LEU A 311 0.86 9.19 -8.71
N SER A 312 1.15 8.44 -9.76
CA SER A 312 0.68 8.75 -11.12
C SER A 312 -0.84 8.87 -11.19
N THR A 313 -1.58 7.94 -10.58
CA THR A 313 -3.05 7.97 -10.56
C THR A 313 -3.59 9.19 -9.80
N LEU A 314 -3.02 9.53 -8.64
CA LEU A 314 -3.40 10.73 -7.87
C LEU A 314 -3.08 12.03 -8.60
N TYR A 315 -1.97 12.07 -9.32
CA TYR A 315 -1.60 13.20 -10.16
C TYR A 315 -2.64 13.38 -11.29
N LEU A 316 -2.93 12.31 -12.04
CA LEU A 316 -3.96 12.32 -13.08
C LEU A 316 -5.33 12.74 -12.52
N LEU A 317 -5.71 12.21 -11.36
CA LEU A 317 -6.96 12.57 -10.68
C LEU A 317 -7.00 14.06 -10.33
N SER A 318 -5.89 14.62 -9.85
CA SER A 318 -5.79 16.04 -9.51
C SER A 318 -5.95 16.93 -10.74
N VAL A 319 -5.33 16.56 -11.87
CA VAL A 319 -5.51 17.30 -13.13
C VAL A 319 -6.96 17.17 -13.61
N PHE A 320 -7.50 15.94 -13.66
CA PHE A 320 -8.87 15.67 -14.09
C PHE A 320 -9.91 16.47 -13.30
N LEU A 321 -9.84 16.45 -11.96
CA LEU A 321 -10.75 17.24 -11.12
C LEU A 321 -10.55 18.74 -11.33
N GLY A 322 -9.31 19.20 -11.52
CA GLY A 322 -9.01 20.60 -11.86
C GLY A 322 -9.65 21.04 -13.17
N VAL A 323 -9.61 20.20 -14.20
CA VAL A 323 -10.27 20.44 -15.50
C VAL A 323 -11.79 20.46 -15.35
N LYS A 324 -12.38 19.41 -14.76
CA LYS A 324 -13.84 19.28 -14.63
C LYS A 324 -14.46 20.41 -13.80
N ARG A 325 -13.72 20.97 -12.84
CA ARG A 325 -14.14 22.12 -12.01
C ARG A 325 -13.78 23.49 -12.61
N GLY A 326 -13.23 23.53 -13.83
CA GLY A 326 -12.85 24.76 -14.52
C GLY A 326 -11.76 25.56 -13.78
N LYS A 327 -10.85 24.89 -13.07
CA LYS A 327 -9.76 25.52 -12.29
C LYS A 327 -8.44 25.60 -13.04
N LEU A 328 -8.34 24.95 -14.19
CA LEU A 328 -7.17 24.94 -15.05
C LEU A 328 -7.51 25.57 -16.40
N ASP A 329 -6.61 26.40 -16.91
CA ASP A 329 -6.67 26.89 -18.29
C ASP A 329 -5.96 25.91 -19.24
N GLN A 330 -6.19 26.06 -20.55
CA GLN A 330 -5.62 25.16 -21.55
C GLN A 330 -4.09 25.11 -21.48
N ARG A 331 -3.40 26.24 -21.27
CA ARG A 331 -1.93 26.26 -21.20
C ARG A 331 -1.40 25.42 -20.05
N LYS A 332 -2.05 25.49 -18.89
CA LYS A 332 -1.67 24.70 -17.72
C LYS A 332 -1.98 23.24 -17.93
N ILE A 333 -3.11 22.90 -18.57
CA ILE A 333 -3.46 21.52 -18.95
C ILE A 333 -2.39 20.94 -19.88
N SER A 334 -2.07 21.63 -20.98
CA SER A 334 -1.04 21.20 -21.95
C SER A 334 0.32 20.99 -21.28
N SER A 335 0.72 21.89 -20.38
CA SER A 335 1.99 21.76 -19.64
C SER A 335 1.98 20.52 -18.72
N LEU A 336 0.94 20.35 -17.89
CA LEU A 336 0.86 19.23 -16.94
C LEU A 336 0.80 17.86 -17.64
N ILE A 337 0.13 17.78 -18.79
CA ILE A 337 0.04 16.56 -19.60
C ILE A 337 1.33 16.32 -20.38
N GLY A 338 1.92 17.37 -20.96
CA GLY A 338 3.19 17.28 -21.67
C GLY A 338 4.31 16.72 -20.79
N HIS A 339 4.35 17.12 -19.51
CA HIS A 339 5.31 16.59 -18.54
C HIS A 339 5.23 15.06 -18.39
N LEU A 340 4.03 14.48 -18.37
CA LEU A 340 3.82 13.04 -18.16
C LEU A 340 4.45 12.18 -19.26
N SER A 341 4.54 12.71 -20.49
CA SER A 341 5.14 11.98 -21.62
C SER A 341 6.62 11.65 -21.39
N LEU A 342 7.31 12.46 -20.58
CA LEU A 342 8.74 12.30 -20.28
C LEU A 342 9.00 11.19 -19.25
N LEU A 343 7.99 10.87 -18.43
CA LEU A 343 8.21 10.11 -17.20
C LEU A 343 8.74 8.68 -17.47
N PRO A 344 8.15 7.86 -18.37
CA PRO A 344 8.68 6.52 -18.64
C PRO A 344 10.12 6.52 -19.18
N GLU A 345 10.46 7.49 -20.04
CA GLU A 345 11.81 7.63 -20.59
C GLU A 345 12.82 8.03 -19.51
N LEU A 346 12.49 9.03 -18.69
CA LEU A 346 13.34 9.49 -17.59
C LEU A 346 13.60 8.37 -16.56
N MET A 347 12.58 7.57 -16.24
CA MET A 347 12.74 6.41 -15.36
C MET A 347 13.61 5.33 -15.99
N THR A 348 13.42 5.04 -17.28
CA THR A 348 14.25 4.07 -18.01
C THR A 348 15.72 4.51 -18.03
N LYS A 349 15.97 5.80 -18.33
CA LYS A 349 17.30 6.39 -18.28
C LYS A 349 17.89 6.26 -16.87
N TYR A 350 17.14 6.58 -15.82
CA TYR A 350 17.63 6.49 -14.45
C TYR A 350 18.00 5.05 -14.04
N LEU A 351 17.18 4.06 -14.38
CA LEU A 351 17.44 2.65 -14.06
C LEU A 351 18.72 2.10 -14.71
N SER A 352 19.24 2.76 -15.76
CA SER A 352 20.55 2.43 -16.35
C SER A 352 21.75 2.84 -15.48
N THR A 353 21.52 3.58 -14.39
CA THR A 353 22.57 4.08 -13.47
C THR A 353 22.71 3.26 -12.19
N ASP A 354 22.09 2.07 -12.14
CA ASP A 354 22.03 1.21 -10.95
C ASP A 354 23.38 0.91 -10.30
N ASP A 355 24.43 0.71 -11.11
CA ASP A 355 25.78 0.42 -10.62
C ASP A 355 26.33 1.54 -9.71
N HIS A 356 26.05 2.80 -10.02
CA HIS A 356 26.44 3.94 -9.18
C HIS A 356 25.72 3.91 -7.82
N ILE A 357 24.46 3.49 -7.80
CA ILE A 357 23.70 3.35 -6.56
C ILE A 357 24.24 2.20 -5.72
N ARG A 358 24.67 1.11 -6.35
CA ARG A 358 25.34 -0.01 -5.67
C ARG A 358 26.66 0.41 -5.03
N GLU A 359 27.47 1.22 -5.72
CA GLU A 359 28.71 1.78 -5.18
C GLU A 359 28.46 2.67 -3.96
N ILE A 360 27.43 3.51 -4.03
CA ILE A 360 27.00 4.33 -2.88
C ILE A 360 26.51 3.41 -1.75
N ALA A 361 25.60 2.48 -2.01
CA ALA A 361 25.09 1.55 -0.98
C ALA A 361 26.23 0.85 -0.23
N ASN A 362 27.30 0.43 -0.91
CA ASN A 362 28.48 -0.18 -0.29
C ASN A 362 29.19 0.73 0.72
N LYS A 363 29.22 2.06 0.50
CA LYS A 363 29.77 3.03 1.46
C LYS A 363 28.90 3.19 2.70
N TYR A 364 27.60 2.96 2.57
CA TYR A 364 26.60 3.33 3.57
C TYR A 364 26.00 2.12 4.33
N GLN A 365 26.24 0.88 3.89
CA GLN A 365 25.59 -0.32 4.46
C GLN A 365 25.92 -0.62 5.93
N GLU A 366 27.07 -0.17 6.43
CA GLU A 366 27.53 -0.43 7.81
C GLU A 366 26.89 0.52 8.83
N TYR A 367 26.24 1.59 8.39
CA TYR A 367 25.64 2.55 9.31
C TYR A 367 24.37 1.99 9.97
N PRO A 368 24.23 2.13 11.30
CA PRO A 368 23.09 1.57 12.02
C PRO A 368 21.81 2.41 11.93
N ASN A 369 21.94 3.72 11.68
CA ASN A 369 20.83 4.67 11.70
C ASN A 369 20.90 5.62 10.50
N PHE A 370 19.76 6.02 9.94
CA PHE A 370 19.68 6.98 8.84
C PHE A 370 18.62 8.03 9.11
N LEU A 371 18.89 9.27 8.68
CA LEU A 371 17.90 10.33 8.64
C LEU A 371 17.61 10.70 7.18
N PHE A 372 16.34 10.64 6.77
CA PHE A 372 15.89 11.09 5.46
C PHE A 372 15.21 12.44 5.59
N LEU A 373 15.63 13.41 4.79
CA LEU A 373 15.12 14.78 4.81
C LEU A 373 14.49 15.17 3.48
N GLY A 374 13.29 15.74 3.56
CA GLY A 374 12.59 16.29 2.40
C GLY A 374 11.77 17.53 2.77
N ARG A 375 11.35 18.27 1.74
CA ARG A 375 10.47 19.45 1.87
C ARG A 375 9.41 19.46 0.78
N GLY A 376 8.27 20.08 1.08
CA GLY A 376 7.15 20.18 0.14
C GLY A 376 6.72 18.80 -0.34
N LEU A 377 6.64 18.63 -1.67
CA LEU A 377 6.29 17.37 -2.31
C LEU A 377 7.26 16.22 -1.98
N ASN A 378 8.49 16.52 -1.55
CA ASN A 378 9.53 15.52 -1.25
C ASN A 378 9.58 15.12 0.23
N TYR A 379 8.83 15.77 1.13
CA TYR A 379 8.74 15.29 2.53
C TYR A 379 8.14 13.88 2.62
N PRO A 380 7.00 13.57 1.97
CA PRO A 380 6.50 12.20 1.94
C PRO A 380 7.49 11.19 1.36
N LEU A 381 8.35 11.62 0.42
CA LEU A 381 9.38 10.75 -0.14
C LEU A 381 10.51 10.47 0.84
N ALA A 382 10.83 11.41 1.74
CA ALA A 382 11.75 11.15 2.84
C ALA A 382 11.19 10.07 3.79
N MET A 383 9.89 10.15 4.09
CA MET A 383 9.18 9.12 4.86
C MET A 383 9.19 7.77 4.14
N GLU A 384 8.94 7.77 2.82
CA GLU A 384 8.96 6.55 2.01
C GLU A 384 10.34 5.91 1.94
N GLY A 385 11.40 6.70 1.69
CA GLY A 385 12.77 6.20 1.65
C GLY A 385 13.21 5.58 2.99
N ALA A 386 12.87 6.25 4.09
CA ALA A 386 13.09 5.71 5.43
C ALA A 386 12.30 4.41 5.67
N LEU A 387 11.05 4.34 5.21
CA LEU A 387 10.23 3.14 5.33
C LEU A 387 10.84 1.98 4.53
N LYS A 388 11.20 2.18 3.25
CA LYS A 388 11.86 1.14 2.43
C LYS A 388 13.13 0.63 3.09
N LEU A 389 14.01 1.53 3.54
CA LEU A 389 15.26 1.12 4.17
C LEU A 389 15.00 0.32 5.45
N LYS A 390 14.04 0.73 6.30
CA LYS A 390 13.64 -0.02 7.50
C LYS A 390 13.11 -1.41 7.16
N GLU A 391 12.21 -1.50 6.19
CA GLU A 391 11.51 -2.74 5.84
C GLU A 391 12.49 -3.82 5.36
N VAL A 392 13.40 -3.48 4.44
CA VAL A 392 14.22 -4.51 3.78
C VAL A 392 15.62 -4.69 4.39
N SER A 393 16.18 -3.67 5.05
CA SER A 393 17.56 -3.73 5.58
C SER A 393 17.64 -3.80 7.11
N TYR A 394 16.51 -3.57 7.80
CA TYR A 394 16.39 -3.47 9.26
C TYR A 394 17.22 -2.37 9.92
N ILE A 395 17.77 -1.44 9.13
CA ILE A 395 18.41 -0.22 9.62
C ILE A 395 17.35 0.70 10.19
N HIS A 396 17.65 1.34 11.32
CA HIS A 396 16.74 2.33 11.88
C HIS A 396 16.80 3.60 11.02
N ALA A 397 15.82 3.76 10.13
CA ALA A 397 15.70 4.94 9.29
C ALA A 397 14.46 5.76 9.64
N GLU A 398 14.62 7.08 9.70
CA GLU A 398 13.54 8.01 10.03
C GLU A 398 13.43 9.11 8.98
N GLY A 399 12.20 9.41 8.55
CA GLY A 399 11.91 10.49 7.63
C GLY A 399 11.48 11.74 8.37
N TYR A 400 11.96 12.91 7.97
CA TYR A 400 11.58 14.19 8.55
C TYR A 400 11.38 15.27 7.51
N ALA A 401 10.46 16.19 7.83
CA ALA A 401 10.41 17.47 7.16
C ALA A 401 11.68 18.25 7.52
N ALA A 402 12.49 18.63 6.54
CA ALA A 402 13.81 19.20 6.82
C ALA A 402 13.74 20.54 7.60
N GLY A 403 12.59 21.22 7.59
CA GLY A 403 12.35 22.42 8.41
C GLY A 403 12.27 22.14 9.91
N GLU A 404 11.80 20.95 10.29
CA GLU A 404 11.62 20.55 11.69
C GLU A 404 12.93 20.07 12.33
N MET A 405 13.98 19.87 11.54
CA MET A 405 15.24 19.29 12.01
C MET A 405 15.77 20.00 13.27
N LYS A 406 15.73 21.34 13.30
CA LYS A 406 16.22 22.16 14.44
C LYS A 406 15.36 22.09 15.70
N HIS A 407 14.16 21.52 15.62
CA HIS A 407 13.19 21.52 16.71
C HIS A 407 13.30 20.28 17.60
N GLY A 408 14.45 19.59 17.57
CA GLY A 408 14.74 18.40 18.40
C GLY A 408 15.58 17.35 17.67
N PRO A 409 15.16 16.86 16.48
CA PRO A 409 15.81 15.74 15.79
C PRO A 409 17.31 15.95 15.48
N ILE A 410 17.74 17.20 15.31
CA ILE A 410 19.15 17.55 15.08
C ILE A 410 20.11 17.07 16.18
N SER A 411 19.59 16.78 17.38
CA SER A 411 20.38 16.23 18.50
C SER A 411 20.88 14.81 18.27
N LEU A 412 20.25 14.06 17.36
CA LEU A 412 20.66 12.70 16.99
C LEU A 412 21.81 12.68 15.96
N ILE A 413 22.10 13.81 15.32
CA ILE A 413 23.04 13.88 14.21
C ILE A 413 24.48 13.82 14.73
N ASP A 414 25.17 12.75 14.34
CA ASP A 414 26.61 12.58 14.55
C ASP A 414 27.25 11.81 13.37
N LYS A 415 28.50 11.37 13.53
CA LYS A 415 29.26 10.64 12.50
C LYS A 415 28.68 9.26 12.17
N SER A 416 27.81 8.70 13.00
CA SER A 416 27.20 7.37 12.86
C SER A 416 25.80 7.41 12.23
N MET A 417 25.27 8.61 11.97
CA MET A 417 23.95 8.81 11.37
C MET A 417 24.05 9.57 10.04
N PRO A 418 24.14 8.86 8.90
CA PRO A 418 24.04 9.48 7.59
C PRO A 418 22.72 10.22 7.40
N VAL A 419 22.78 11.34 6.68
CA VAL A 419 21.63 12.14 6.30
C VAL A 419 21.45 12.08 4.79
N VAL A 420 20.30 11.55 4.36
CA VAL A 420 19.89 11.48 2.96
C VAL A 420 18.95 12.64 2.66
N GLY A 421 19.35 13.56 1.79
CA GLY A 421 18.57 14.74 1.41
C GLY A 421 17.94 14.61 0.03
N ILE A 422 16.62 14.68 -0.07
CA ILE A 422 15.91 14.72 -1.36
C ILE A 422 15.78 16.18 -1.80
N MET A 423 16.59 16.57 -2.78
CA MET A 423 16.78 17.97 -3.17
C MET A 423 16.87 18.11 -4.70
N PRO A 424 15.74 17.95 -5.42
CA PRO A 424 15.72 18.33 -6.83
C PRO A 424 15.86 19.86 -6.99
N SER A 425 16.10 20.33 -8.21
CA SER A 425 16.22 21.75 -8.59
C SER A 425 14.87 22.51 -8.55
N ASP A 426 14.13 22.40 -7.47
CA ASP A 426 12.86 23.11 -7.25
C ASP A 426 13.04 24.41 -6.44
N SER A 427 11.94 25.10 -6.15
CA SER A 427 11.95 26.37 -5.39
C SER A 427 12.39 26.22 -3.92
N LEU A 428 12.49 25.00 -3.40
CA LEU A 428 12.90 24.68 -2.04
C LEU A 428 14.33 24.15 -1.97
N ARG A 429 15.01 23.97 -3.10
CA ARG A 429 16.40 23.49 -3.22
C ARG A 429 17.35 24.18 -2.24
N ASP A 430 17.40 25.52 -2.23
CA ASP A 430 18.33 26.25 -1.35
C ASP A 430 18.01 26.05 0.14
N LYS A 431 16.73 25.87 0.49
CA LYS A 431 16.30 25.58 1.87
C LYS A 431 16.69 24.16 2.29
N MET A 432 16.59 23.20 1.37
CA MET A 432 17.09 21.85 1.57
C MET A 432 18.61 21.85 1.74
N LEU A 433 19.36 22.52 0.86
CA LEU A 433 20.82 22.63 0.94
C LEU A 433 21.29 23.21 2.28
N SER A 434 20.61 24.26 2.77
CA SER A 434 20.88 24.81 4.11
C SER A 434 20.71 23.77 5.22
N SER A 435 19.68 22.93 5.13
CA SER A 435 19.40 21.89 6.14
C SER A 435 20.46 20.78 6.10
N LEU A 436 20.94 20.43 4.90
CA LEU A 436 22.01 19.46 4.70
C LEU A 436 23.36 19.98 5.20
N ASN A 437 23.68 21.26 4.95
CA ASN A 437 24.87 21.91 5.49
C ASN A 437 24.92 21.89 7.01
N GLU A 438 23.78 22.11 7.66
CA GLU A 438 23.66 22.05 9.12
C GLU A 438 23.89 20.65 9.68
N SER A 439 23.46 19.62 8.94
CA SER A 439 23.72 18.22 9.28
C SER A 439 25.22 17.91 9.14
N LYS A 440 25.84 18.33 8.03
CA LYS A 440 27.27 18.14 7.78
C LYS A 440 28.14 18.85 8.81
N ALA A 441 27.76 20.07 9.21
CA ALA A 441 28.45 20.83 10.26
C ALA A 441 28.47 20.13 11.63
N ARG A 442 27.57 19.15 11.84
CA ARG A 442 27.49 18.32 13.05
C ARG A 442 28.14 16.94 12.90
N GLY A 443 28.81 16.71 11.77
CA GLY A 443 29.64 15.53 11.54
C GLY A 443 28.93 14.38 10.81
N ALA A 444 27.67 14.54 10.43
CA ALA A 444 27.00 13.52 9.63
C ALA A 444 27.57 13.45 8.21
N LYS A 445 27.57 12.24 7.66
CA LYS A 445 27.76 12.00 6.24
C LYS A 445 26.51 12.38 5.48
N VAL A 446 26.65 13.26 4.49
CA VAL A 446 25.52 13.77 3.72
C VAL A 446 25.50 13.17 2.33
N LEU A 447 24.41 12.46 2.03
CA LEU A 447 24.09 11.92 0.72
C LEU A 447 22.94 12.76 0.12
N ALA A 448 23.17 13.43 -1.01
CA ALA A 448 22.11 14.17 -1.69
C ALA A 448 21.54 13.36 -2.86
N ILE A 449 20.21 13.30 -2.98
CA ILE A 449 19.51 12.95 -4.21
C ILE A 449 19.19 14.28 -4.89
N ALA A 450 19.97 14.63 -5.92
CA ALA A 450 19.96 15.96 -6.53
C ALA A 450 19.82 15.89 -8.05
N SER A 451 19.22 16.93 -8.64
CA SER A 451 19.04 17.02 -10.09
C SER A 451 20.39 17.05 -10.83
N GLU A 452 20.46 16.42 -12.01
CA GLU A 452 21.65 16.36 -12.86
C GLU A 452 22.20 17.76 -13.20
N SER A 453 21.34 18.76 -13.36
CA SER A 453 21.73 20.16 -13.60
C SER A 453 22.43 20.83 -12.41
N ASP A 454 22.21 20.37 -11.18
CA ASP A 454 22.76 20.99 -9.97
C ASP A 454 24.17 20.50 -9.63
N LYS A 455 25.09 20.65 -10.59
CA LYS A 455 26.49 20.23 -10.41
C LYS A 455 27.20 20.81 -9.19
N PRO A 456 26.96 22.07 -8.74
CA PRO A 456 27.63 22.63 -7.57
C PRO A 456 27.39 21.87 -6.25
N VAL A 457 26.31 21.07 -6.14
CA VAL A 457 26.02 20.34 -4.90
C VAL A 457 27.14 19.37 -4.49
N LYS A 458 27.87 18.81 -5.47
CA LYS A 458 28.94 17.83 -5.24
C LYS A 458 30.07 18.37 -4.35
N ASP A 459 30.28 19.69 -4.36
CA ASP A 459 31.35 20.34 -3.60
C ASP A 459 30.92 20.59 -2.14
N ILE A 460 29.64 20.33 -1.84
CA ILE A 460 28.99 20.66 -0.57
C ILE A 460 28.67 19.40 0.24
N VAL A 461 28.27 18.31 -0.40
CA VAL A 461 27.88 17.04 0.26
C VAL A 461 28.99 15.99 0.18
N ASP A 462 28.82 14.83 0.82
CA ASP A 462 29.83 13.75 0.78
C ASP A 462 29.66 12.86 -0.45
N ASP A 463 28.41 12.54 -0.81
CA ASP A 463 28.07 11.75 -2.00
C ASP A 463 26.78 12.29 -2.65
N VAL A 464 26.63 12.03 -3.95
CA VAL A 464 25.45 12.47 -4.73
C VAL A 464 24.89 11.29 -5.53
N ILE A 465 23.57 11.10 -5.43
CA ILE A 465 22.77 10.33 -6.38
C ILE A 465 22.11 11.32 -7.34
N TRP A 466 22.43 11.21 -8.62
CA TRP A 466 21.93 12.14 -9.64
C TRP A 466 20.56 11.70 -10.14
N LEU A 467 19.58 12.59 -9.98
CA LEU A 467 18.24 12.44 -10.53
C LEU A 467 18.16 13.17 -11.88
N PRO A 468 17.60 12.58 -12.95
CA PRO A 468 17.37 13.29 -14.20
C PRO A 468 16.57 14.56 -13.96
N ASP A 469 16.90 15.62 -14.70
CA ASP A 469 16.12 16.86 -14.65
C ASP A 469 14.68 16.60 -15.12
N ALA A 470 13.72 17.01 -14.30
CA ALA A 470 12.30 16.81 -14.55
C ALA A 470 11.48 17.99 -14.02
N PRO A 471 10.26 18.17 -14.56
CA PRO A 471 9.31 19.12 -13.99
C PRO A 471 9.04 18.86 -12.51
N ASN A 472 8.93 19.93 -11.72
CA ASN A 472 8.85 19.86 -10.25
C ASN A 472 7.70 19.00 -9.72
N ASP A 473 6.60 19.00 -10.45
CA ASP A 473 5.40 18.22 -10.19
C ASP A 473 5.61 16.70 -10.32
N LEU A 474 6.58 16.25 -11.12
CA LEU A 474 6.88 14.83 -11.34
C LEU A 474 8.06 14.31 -10.50
N ASN A 475 8.84 15.21 -9.90
CA ASN A 475 9.98 14.85 -9.04
C ASN A 475 9.65 13.79 -7.98
N PRO A 476 8.49 13.82 -7.28
CA PRO A 476 8.12 12.78 -6.32
C PRO A 476 8.13 11.37 -6.90
N ILE A 477 7.69 11.22 -8.16
CA ILE A 477 7.61 9.90 -8.81
C ILE A 477 9.00 9.41 -9.18
N LEU A 478 9.84 10.29 -9.75
CA LEU A 478 11.22 9.95 -10.10
C LEU A 478 12.10 9.68 -8.88
N ALA A 479 11.96 10.50 -7.83
CA ALA A 479 12.75 10.38 -6.60
C ALA A 479 12.44 9.10 -5.81
N ALA A 480 11.36 8.37 -6.12
CA ALA A 480 11.11 7.05 -5.54
C ALA A 480 12.17 6.02 -5.96
N LEU A 481 12.65 6.07 -7.21
CA LEU A 481 13.63 5.12 -7.75
C LEU A 481 14.96 5.08 -6.98
N PRO A 482 15.67 6.21 -6.76
CA PRO A 482 16.91 6.20 -5.98
C PRO A 482 16.72 5.65 -4.57
N LEU A 483 15.60 5.98 -3.92
CA LEU A 483 15.32 5.54 -2.56
C LEU A 483 15.10 4.03 -2.50
N GLN A 484 14.34 3.48 -3.44
CA GLN A 484 14.08 2.05 -3.55
C GLN A 484 15.36 1.26 -3.87
N LEU A 485 16.16 1.71 -4.84
CA LEU A 485 17.43 1.07 -5.20
C LEU A 485 18.46 1.15 -4.08
N LEU A 486 18.55 2.28 -3.37
CA LEU A 486 19.44 2.42 -2.22
C LEU A 486 19.06 1.43 -1.11
N ALA A 487 17.76 1.32 -0.79
CA ALA A 487 17.27 0.36 0.19
C ALA A 487 17.53 -1.10 -0.23
N TYR A 488 17.28 -1.42 -1.49
CA TYR A 488 17.54 -2.75 -2.07
C TYR A 488 19.01 -3.14 -1.96
N HIS A 489 19.93 -2.30 -2.45
CA HIS A 489 21.36 -2.64 -2.46
C HIS A 489 21.95 -2.70 -1.05
N ILE A 490 21.52 -1.83 -0.13
CA ILE A 490 21.94 -1.93 1.27
C ILE A 490 21.44 -3.23 1.90
N ALA A 491 20.19 -3.61 1.68
CA ALA A 491 19.64 -4.87 2.18
C ALA A 491 20.38 -6.09 1.62
N LEU A 492 20.69 -6.07 0.33
CA LEU A 492 21.45 -7.12 -0.35
C LEU A 492 22.84 -7.30 0.25
N LEU A 493 23.59 -6.21 0.43
CA LEU A 493 24.94 -6.24 0.99
C LEU A 493 24.94 -6.72 2.46
N ARG A 494 23.87 -6.44 3.20
CA ARG A 494 23.66 -6.92 4.57
C ARG A 494 23.13 -8.36 4.65
N GLY A 495 22.91 -9.03 3.51
CA GLY A 495 22.40 -10.40 3.46
C GLY A 495 20.99 -10.56 4.04
N CYS A 496 20.14 -9.55 3.93
CA CYS A 496 18.76 -9.59 4.39
C CYS A 496 17.85 -10.33 3.38
N ASP A 497 16.75 -10.91 3.86
CA ASP A 497 15.68 -11.40 2.98
C ASP A 497 14.86 -10.21 2.47
N ILE A 498 15.02 -9.90 1.18
CA ILE A 498 14.46 -8.70 0.54
C ILE A 498 13.00 -8.92 0.13
N ASP A 499 12.67 -10.11 -0.40
CA ASP A 499 11.32 -10.40 -0.90
C ASP A 499 10.37 -10.73 0.26
N GLN A 500 10.88 -11.30 1.36
CA GLN A 500 10.11 -11.67 2.55
C GLN A 500 10.81 -11.18 3.84
N PRO A 501 10.83 -9.85 4.11
CA PRO A 501 11.48 -9.32 5.28
C PRO A 501 10.83 -9.83 6.57
N ARG A 502 11.66 -10.06 7.59
CA ARG A 502 11.21 -10.62 8.87
C ARG A 502 10.11 -9.76 9.51
N ASN A 503 9.14 -10.41 10.14
CA ASN A 503 8.03 -9.80 10.86
C ASN A 503 7.04 -8.98 10.00
N LEU A 504 7.19 -8.98 8.67
CA LEU A 504 6.29 -8.30 7.76
C LEU A 504 5.50 -9.29 6.92
N ALA A 505 4.31 -8.86 6.50
CA ALA A 505 3.48 -9.53 5.52
C ALA A 505 3.12 -8.54 4.42
N LYS A 506 2.89 -9.03 3.19
CA LYS A 506 2.54 -8.17 2.03
C LYS A 506 1.30 -7.31 2.29
N SER A 507 0.33 -7.85 3.02
CA SER A 507 -0.89 -7.14 3.42
C SER A 507 -1.13 -7.35 4.92
N VAL A 508 -1.21 -6.26 5.67
CA VAL A 508 -1.61 -6.29 7.08
C VAL A 508 -3.13 -6.43 7.14
N THR A 509 -3.56 -7.62 7.54
CA THR A 509 -4.96 -8.06 7.50
C THR A 509 -5.57 -8.24 8.89
N VAL A 510 -4.83 -7.88 9.92
CA VAL A 510 -5.24 -7.91 11.32
C VAL A 510 -4.84 -6.58 11.96
N GLU A 511 -5.51 -6.25 13.07
CA GLU A 511 -5.16 -5.12 13.93
C GLU A 511 -3.91 -5.41 14.78
#